data_AF-A0A398D1K1-F1
#
_entry.id   AF-A0A398D1K1-F1
#
_cell.length_a   1.000
_cell.length_b   1.000
_cell.length_c   1.000
_cell.angle_alpha   90.00
_cell.angle_beta   90.00
_cell.angle_gamma   90.00
#
_symmetry.space_group_name_H-M   'P 1'
#
loop_
_entity.id
_entity.type
_entity.pdbx_description
1 polymer ?
#
loop_
_entity_poly.entity_id
_entity_poly.type
_entity_poly.pdbx_seq_one_letter_code
_entity_poly.pdbx_strand_id
1 'polypeptide(L)'
;MTVKKSWILGAALLLLFCVIAAIFALSSQSYNTQTIQPLLHRTLSVDKAERIVPNLDIRYDGKEYRRDVNPFGLIEFLLRKGAHLFVYGVLAGAAALVLRMFRLRTSVVVGLSLLTVLLVAILDEWNQRYSTARTPTYQDVLVDLTGGMLSLAVCYGISRLYRRFSRGR
;
A
#
# COMPACT_ATOMS: atom_id res chain seq x y z
N MET A 1 -4.38 -11.15 -31.02
CA MET A 1 -4.02 -11.47 -29.62
C MET A 1 -4.51 -12.89 -29.34
N THR A 2 -3.68 -13.81 -28.82
CA THR A 2 -4.11 -15.20 -28.57
C THR A 2 -5.15 -15.27 -27.45
N VAL A 3 -6.16 -16.14 -27.52
CA VAL A 3 -7.25 -16.27 -26.52
C VAL A 3 -6.72 -16.27 -25.06
N LYS A 4 -5.66 -17.03 -24.80
CA LYS A 4 -4.99 -17.08 -23.47
C LYS A 4 -4.46 -15.73 -22.99
N LYS A 5 -3.95 -14.87 -23.88
CA LYS A 5 -3.48 -13.52 -23.54
C LYS A 5 -4.63 -12.58 -23.21
N SER A 6 -5.77 -12.74 -23.89
CA SER A 6 -6.96 -11.94 -23.61
C SER A 6 -7.52 -12.20 -22.21
N TRP A 7 -7.56 -13.45 -21.77
CA TRP A 7 -7.96 -13.80 -20.39
C TRP A 7 -7.03 -13.23 -19.32
N ILE A 8 -5.71 -13.31 -19.55
CA ILE A 8 -4.71 -12.76 -18.62
C ILE A 8 -4.85 -11.23 -18.52
N LEU A 9 -5.04 -10.55 -19.65
CA LEU A 9 -5.26 -9.11 -19.67
C LEU A 9 -6.56 -8.75 -18.93
N GLY A 10 -7.65 -9.48 -19.20
CA GLY A 10 -8.92 -9.28 -18.51
C GLY A 10 -8.80 -9.45 -16.99
N ALA A 11 -8.13 -10.51 -16.53
CA ALA A 11 -7.90 -10.74 -15.11
C ALA A 11 -7.02 -9.65 -14.47
N ALA A 12 -5.96 -9.19 -15.16
CA ALA A 12 -5.10 -8.13 -14.66
C ALA A 12 -5.81 -6.78 -14.56
N LEU A 13 -6.67 -6.46 -15.55
CA LEU A 13 -7.51 -5.27 -15.53
C LEU A 13 -8.56 -5.34 -14.41
N LEU A 14 -9.18 -6.50 -14.21
CA LEU A 14 -10.12 -6.72 -13.11
C LEU A 14 -9.43 -6.54 -11.76
N LEU A 15 -8.25 -7.12 -11.57
CA LEU A 15 -7.46 -6.93 -10.34
C LEU A 15 -7.15 -5.45 -10.11
N LEU A 16 -6.66 -4.75 -11.14
CA LEU A 16 -6.35 -3.32 -11.06
C LEU A 16 -7.59 -2.51 -10.65
N PHE A 17 -8.73 -2.78 -11.27
CA PHE A 17 -9.99 -2.14 -10.94
C PHE A 17 -10.43 -2.42 -9.50
N CYS A 18 -10.41 -3.68 -9.07
CA CYS A 18 -10.79 -4.07 -7.72
C CYS A 18 -9.91 -3.42 -6.65
N VAL A 19 -8.60 -3.32 -6.88
CA VAL A 19 -7.67 -2.65 -5.96
C VAL A 19 -7.98 -1.16 -5.86
N ILE A 20 -8.17 -0.49 -6.99
CA ILE A 20 -8.54 0.94 -7.02
C ILE A 20 -9.87 1.16 -6.29
N ALA A 21 -10.88 0.34 -6.59
CA ALA A 21 -12.19 0.42 -5.94
C ALA A 21 -12.07 0.20 -4.42
N ALA A 22 -11.25 -0.77 -3.97
CA ALA A 22 -11.02 -1.02 -2.55
C ALA A 22 -10.34 0.16 -1.86
N ILE A 23 -9.32 0.79 -2.48
CA ILE A 23 -8.66 1.99 -1.95
C ILE A 23 -9.70 3.08 -1.69
N PHE A 24 -10.48 3.47 -2.70
CA PHE A 24 -11.48 4.53 -2.55
C PHE A 24 -12.62 4.17 -1.59
N ALA A 25 -13.08 2.92 -1.60
CA ALA A 25 -14.14 2.48 -0.68
C ALA A 25 -13.68 2.51 0.79
N LEU A 26 -12.43 2.14 1.07
CA LEU A 26 -11.85 2.21 2.41
C LEU A 26 -11.52 3.65 2.81
N SER A 27 -11.02 4.44 1.88
CA SER A 27 -10.67 5.85 2.05
C SER A 27 -11.85 6.74 2.44
N SER A 28 -13.03 6.47 1.89
CA SER A 28 -14.26 7.21 2.18
C SER A 28 -14.84 6.95 3.58
N GLN A 29 -14.27 6.03 4.37
CA GLN A 29 -14.76 5.75 5.73
C GLN A 29 -14.18 6.75 6.74
N SER A 30 -14.98 7.16 7.72
CA SER A 30 -14.50 8.05 8.79
C SER A 30 -13.45 7.39 9.69
N TYR A 31 -12.63 8.20 10.40
CA TYR A 31 -11.65 7.67 11.35
C TYR A 31 -12.28 6.77 12.42
N ASN A 32 -13.46 7.15 12.94
CA ASN A 32 -14.18 6.38 13.96
C ASN A 32 -14.62 5.00 13.48
N THR A 33 -14.84 4.82 12.18
CA THR A 33 -15.18 3.54 11.59
C THR A 33 -13.95 2.68 11.34
N GLN A 34 -12.81 3.31 11.00
CA GLN A 34 -11.58 2.61 10.65
C GLN A 34 -10.71 2.24 11.86
N THR A 35 -10.93 2.86 13.02
CA THR A 35 -10.07 2.63 14.19
C THR A 35 -10.19 1.21 14.72
N ILE A 36 -9.04 0.60 15.00
CA ILE A 36 -8.94 -0.73 15.61
C ILE A 36 -8.68 -0.64 17.11
N GLN A 37 -8.44 0.57 17.66
CA GLN A 37 -8.19 0.75 19.09
C GLN A 37 -9.27 0.11 19.97
N PRO A 38 -10.60 0.22 19.69
CA PRO A 38 -11.61 -0.45 20.51
C PRO A 38 -11.45 -1.97 20.58
N LEU A 39 -10.99 -2.60 19.49
CA LEU A 39 -10.68 -4.03 19.47
C LEU A 39 -9.40 -4.33 20.25
N LEU A 40 -8.35 -3.52 20.07
CA LEU A 40 -7.10 -3.68 20.82
C LEU A 40 -7.31 -3.60 22.32
N HIS A 41 -8.10 -2.62 22.80
CA HIS A 41 -8.46 -2.49 24.21
C HIS A 41 -9.24 -3.67 24.78
N ARG A 42 -10.01 -4.39 23.94
CA ARG A 42 -10.76 -5.58 24.36
C ARG A 42 -9.89 -6.84 24.37
N THR A 43 -8.89 -6.93 23.49
CA THR A 43 -8.09 -8.14 23.30
C THR A 43 -6.74 -8.12 24.04
N LEU A 44 -6.16 -6.94 24.26
CA LEU A 44 -4.82 -6.77 24.82
C LEU A 44 -4.86 -5.85 26.05
N SER A 45 -4.15 -6.23 27.10
CA SER A 45 -3.82 -5.32 28.19
C SER A 45 -2.69 -4.37 27.78
N VAL A 46 -2.65 -3.18 28.38
CA VAL A 46 -1.60 -2.17 28.13
C VAL A 46 -0.22 -2.78 28.37
N ASP A 47 -0.01 -3.48 29.49
CA ASP A 47 1.28 -4.12 29.81
C ASP A 47 1.75 -5.13 28.76
N LYS A 48 0.83 -5.86 28.12
CA LYS A 48 1.17 -6.80 27.05
C LYS A 48 1.50 -6.07 25.76
N ALA A 49 0.73 -5.04 25.42
CA ALA A 49 1.02 -4.19 24.27
C ALA A 49 2.39 -3.52 24.41
N GLU A 50 2.68 -2.98 25.58
CA GLU A 50 3.98 -2.43 25.95
C GLU A 50 5.09 -3.47 25.99
N ARG A 51 4.87 -4.77 25.92
CA ARG A 51 5.96 -5.77 25.77
C ARG A 51 6.23 -6.10 24.31
N ILE A 52 5.19 -6.10 23.48
CA ILE A 52 5.25 -6.54 22.07
C ILE A 52 5.68 -5.40 21.15
N VAL A 53 5.17 -4.18 21.38
CA VAL A 53 5.45 -3.02 20.54
C VAL A 53 6.90 -2.60 20.73
N PRO A 54 7.76 -2.41 19.72
CA PRO A 54 9.14 -1.96 19.94
C PRO A 54 9.20 -0.55 20.55
N ASN A 55 10.33 -0.20 21.17
CA ASN A 55 10.54 1.15 21.70
C ASN A 55 10.84 2.09 20.52
N LEU A 56 9.77 2.60 19.90
CA LEU A 56 9.82 3.51 18.77
C LEU A 56 9.18 4.84 19.16
N ASP A 57 9.87 5.91 18.76
CA ASP A 57 9.37 7.27 18.83
C ASP A 57 9.21 7.78 17.40
N ILE A 58 7.96 7.91 16.96
CA ILE A 58 7.64 8.32 15.60
C ILE A 58 6.84 9.60 15.65
N ARG A 59 7.39 10.66 15.06
CA ARG A 59 6.66 11.91 14.79
C ARG A 59 6.18 11.94 13.35
N TYR A 60 4.87 12.02 13.16
CA TYR A 60 4.21 11.94 11.85
C TYR A 60 3.04 12.91 11.77
N ASP A 61 3.00 13.76 10.75
CA ASP A 61 1.99 14.81 10.58
C ASP A 61 1.80 15.69 11.84
N GLY A 62 2.89 16.02 12.54
CA GLY A 62 2.85 16.79 13.81
C GLY A 62 2.30 16.02 15.02
N LYS A 63 1.91 14.75 14.86
CA LYS A 63 1.48 13.85 15.94
C LYS A 63 2.62 12.95 16.39
N GLU A 64 2.64 12.60 17.66
CA GLU A 64 3.62 11.70 18.25
C GLU A 64 2.99 10.32 18.51
N TYR A 65 3.66 9.28 18.04
CA TYR A 65 3.28 7.89 18.25
C TYR A 65 4.40 7.22 19.04
N ARG A 66 4.18 7.08 20.34
CA ARG A 66 5.15 6.57 21.31
C ARG A 66 4.52 5.48 22.16
N ARG A 67 5.31 4.44 22.44
CA ARG A 67 4.90 3.24 23.21
C ARG A 67 4.46 3.59 24.63
N ASP A 68 5.16 4.51 25.28
CA ASP A 68 4.96 4.96 26.67
C ASP A 68 3.79 5.93 26.85
N VAL A 69 3.30 6.53 25.75
CA VAL A 69 2.16 7.46 25.78
C VAL A 69 0.87 6.77 25.34
N ASN A 70 0.89 6.09 24.19
CA ASN A 70 -0.26 5.36 23.67
C ASN A 70 0.20 4.16 22.82
N PRO A 71 0.42 2.99 23.43
CA PRO A 71 0.91 1.82 22.70
C PRO A 71 -0.07 1.33 21.65
N PHE A 72 -1.38 1.45 21.88
CA PHE A 72 -2.40 1.07 20.89
C PHE A 72 -2.45 2.03 19.71
N GLY A 73 -2.25 3.33 19.94
CA GLY A 73 -2.10 4.33 18.88
C GLY A 73 -0.89 4.05 18.00
N LEU A 74 0.25 3.67 18.59
CA LEU A 74 1.44 3.26 17.83
C LEU A 74 1.20 1.97 17.03
N ILE A 75 0.52 0.96 17.61
CA ILE A 75 0.13 -0.26 16.87
C ILE A 75 -0.77 0.09 15.67
N GLU A 76 -1.83 0.86 15.90
CA GLU A 76 -2.75 1.28 14.84
C GLU A 76 -2.02 2.05 13.75
N PHE A 77 -1.13 2.96 14.12
CA PHE A 77 -0.31 3.71 13.17
C PHE A 77 0.53 2.77 12.29
N LEU A 78 1.29 1.84 12.89
CA LEU A 78 2.14 0.90 12.16
C LEU A 78 1.33 -0.01 11.24
N LEU A 79 0.20 -0.54 11.73
CA LEU A 79 -0.69 -1.39 10.93
C LEU A 79 -1.31 -0.62 9.76
N ARG A 80 -1.76 0.62 9.98
CA ARG A 80 -2.30 1.46 8.91
C ARG A 80 -1.26 1.78 7.86
N LYS A 81 -0.06 2.26 8.25
CA LYS A 81 1.01 2.55 7.28
C LYS A 81 1.50 1.28 6.56
N GLY A 82 1.52 0.14 7.25
CA GLY A 82 1.80 -1.16 6.65
C GLY A 82 0.74 -1.59 5.62
N ALA A 83 -0.54 -1.39 5.92
CA ALA A 83 -1.64 -1.67 5.00
C ALA A 83 -1.58 -0.78 3.75
N HIS A 84 -1.29 0.51 3.91
CA HIS A 84 -1.06 1.45 2.80
C HIS A 84 0.11 0.99 1.91
N LEU A 85 1.29 0.73 2.50
CA LEU A 85 2.45 0.16 1.80
C LEU A 85 2.09 -1.08 0.99
N PHE A 86 1.32 -1.99 1.59
CA PHE A 86 0.91 -3.23 0.94
C PHE A 86 -0.06 -2.99 -0.22
N VAL A 87 -1.16 -2.27 0.00
CA VAL A 87 -2.22 -2.06 -1.01
C VAL A 87 -1.69 -1.28 -2.20
N TYR A 88 -0.90 -0.23 -2.00
CA TYR A 88 -0.26 0.51 -3.09
C TYR A 88 0.86 -0.28 -3.77
N GLY A 89 1.50 -1.21 -3.05
CA GLY A 89 2.37 -2.23 -3.64
C GLY A 89 1.62 -3.17 -4.59
N VAL A 90 0.43 -3.63 -4.21
CA VAL A 90 -0.43 -4.46 -5.06
C VAL A 90 -0.90 -3.66 -6.28
N LEU A 91 -1.28 -2.38 -6.10
CA LEU A 91 -1.64 -1.48 -7.20
C LEU A 91 -0.51 -1.35 -8.24
N ALA A 92 0.73 -1.11 -7.78
CA ALA A 92 1.90 -1.03 -8.66
C ALA A 92 2.12 -2.33 -9.45
N GLY A 93 1.98 -3.47 -8.78
CA GLY A 93 2.10 -4.81 -9.38
C GLY A 93 1.01 -5.06 -10.44
N ALA A 94 -0.25 -4.77 -10.11
CA ALA A 94 -1.37 -4.91 -11.04
C ALA A 94 -1.22 -4.01 -12.26
N ALA A 95 -0.84 -2.74 -12.07
CA ALA A 95 -0.53 -1.83 -13.17
C ALA A 95 0.61 -2.37 -14.04
N ALA A 96 1.69 -2.89 -13.43
CA ALA A 96 2.81 -3.46 -14.17
C ALA A 96 2.42 -4.71 -14.99
N LEU A 97 1.52 -5.56 -14.46
CA LEU A 97 0.99 -6.73 -15.18
C LEU A 97 0.24 -6.31 -16.44
N VAL A 98 -0.65 -5.31 -16.33
CA VAL A 98 -1.38 -4.75 -17.48
C VAL A 98 -0.42 -4.16 -18.50
N LEU A 99 0.50 -3.29 -18.07
CA LEU A 99 1.42 -2.57 -18.95
C LEU A 99 2.40 -3.50 -19.69
N ARG A 100 2.83 -4.61 -19.08
CA ARG A 100 3.71 -5.59 -19.73
C ARG A 100 3.03 -6.30 -20.91
N MET A 101 1.70 -6.38 -20.96
CA MET A 101 0.97 -6.99 -22.07
C MET A 101 1.14 -6.21 -23.38
N PHE A 102 1.47 -4.92 -23.30
CA PHE A 102 1.72 -4.03 -24.43
C PHE A 102 3.17 -4.03 -24.93
N ARG A 103 4.00 -4.99 -24.48
CA ARG A 103 5.41 -5.15 -24.90
C ARG A 103 6.29 -3.89 -24.69
N LEU A 104 5.95 -3.07 -23.70
CA LEU A 104 6.72 -1.89 -23.33
C LEU A 104 8.09 -2.26 -22.74
N ARG A 105 9.06 -1.35 -22.84
CA ARG A 105 10.37 -1.49 -22.16
C ARG A 105 10.15 -1.53 -20.64
N THR A 106 10.97 -2.30 -19.92
CA THR A 106 10.85 -2.45 -18.46
C THR A 106 10.88 -1.11 -17.72
N SER A 107 11.75 -0.17 -18.12
CA SER A 107 11.81 1.17 -17.52
C SER A 107 10.50 1.95 -17.69
N VAL A 108 9.86 1.85 -18.87
CA VAL A 108 8.56 2.48 -19.14
C VAL A 108 7.46 1.85 -18.30
N VAL A 109 7.44 0.52 -18.16
CA VAL A 109 6.49 -0.16 -17.28
C VAL A 109 6.64 0.31 -15.83
N VAL A 110 7.87 0.33 -15.31
CA VAL A 110 8.14 0.80 -13.93
C VAL A 110 7.69 2.26 -13.75
N GLY A 111 8.07 3.14 -14.68
CA GLY A 111 7.71 4.56 -14.61
C GLY A 111 6.20 4.78 -14.64
N LEU A 112 5.49 4.12 -15.56
CA LEU A 112 4.03 4.23 -15.66
C LEU A 112 3.31 3.60 -14.46
N SER A 113 3.79 2.47 -13.92
CA SER A 113 3.23 1.89 -12.70
C SER A 113 3.38 2.80 -11.49
N LEU A 114 4.54 3.43 -11.31
CA LEU A 114 4.76 4.41 -10.24
C LEU A 114 3.94 5.68 -10.45
N LEU A 115 3.76 6.12 -11.70
CA LEU A 115 2.85 7.22 -12.02
C LEU A 115 1.39 6.87 -11.65
N THR A 116 0.94 5.64 -11.93
CA THR A 116 -0.39 5.18 -11.49
C THR A 116 -0.52 5.24 -9.97
N VAL A 117 0.47 4.74 -9.23
CA VAL A 117 0.50 4.82 -7.76
C VAL A 117 0.43 6.26 -7.28
N LEU A 118 1.25 7.16 -7.84
CA LEU A 118 1.27 8.58 -7.49
C LEU A 118 -0.11 9.23 -7.69
N LEU A 119 -0.71 9.03 -8.86
CA LEU A 119 -2.00 9.63 -9.18
C LEU A 119 -3.11 9.09 -8.26
N VAL A 120 -3.14 7.78 -8.02
CA VAL A 120 -4.13 7.19 -7.11
C VAL A 120 -3.91 7.63 -5.67
N ALA A 121 -2.66 7.77 -5.19
CA ALA A 121 -2.36 8.27 -3.85
C ALA A 121 -2.78 9.73 -3.68
N ILE A 122 -2.53 10.59 -4.68
CA ILE A 122 -3.00 11.99 -4.67
C ILE A 122 -4.53 12.05 -4.64
N LEU A 123 -5.20 11.23 -5.46
CA LEU A 123 -6.67 11.16 -5.49
C LEU A 123 -7.24 10.60 -4.18
N ASP A 124 -6.55 9.66 -3.55
CA ASP A 124 -6.93 9.12 -2.26
C ASP A 124 -6.88 10.19 -1.17
N GLU A 125 -5.75 10.90 -1.06
CA GLU A 125 -5.60 12.03 -0.15
C GLU A 125 -6.59 13.16 -0.44
N TRP A 126 -6.96 13.37 -1.70
CA TRP A 126 -8.06 14.26 -2.06
C TRP A 126 -9.37 13.73 -1.48
N ASN A 127 -9.73 12.48 -1.75
CA ASN A 127 -10.97 11.87 -1.27
C ASN A 127 -11.09 11.95 0.27
N GLN A 128 -9.99 11.72 0.99
CA GLN A 128 -9.95 11.82 2.45
C GLN A 128 -10.21 13.24 2.98
N ARG A 129 -9.95 14.31 2.20
CA ARG A 129 -10.27 15.71 2.59
C ARG A 129 -11.73 15.93 2.94
N TYR A 130 -12.62 15.15 2.31
CA TYR A 130 -14.06 15.28 2.51
C TYR A 130 -14.55 14.47 3.72
N SER A 131 -13.71 13.60 4.28
CA SER A 131 -14.02 12.84 5.50
C SER A 131 -13.57 13.63 6.72
N THR A 132 -14.50 13.86 7.65
CA THR A 132 -14.22 14.59 8.90
C THR A 132 -13.20 13.82 9.75
N ALA A 133 -12.28 14.56 10.38
CA ALA A 133 -11.21 14.08 11.28
C ALA A 133 -9.93 13.48 10.63
N ARG A 134 -9.69 13.63 9.32
CA ARG A 134 -8.38 13.37 8.70
C ARG A 134 -7.83 14.59 7.96
N THR A 135 -6.59 14.95 8.29
CA THR A 135 -5.79 15.89 7.53
C THR A 135 -5.05 15.11 6.44
N PRO A 136 -5.14 15.52 5.17
CA PRO A 136 -4.34 14.92 4.12
C PRO A 136 -2.88 15.32 4.34
N THR A 137 -1.98 14.37 4.17
CA THR A 137 -0.56 14.59 4.42
C THR A 137 0.24 14.10 3.24
N TYR A 138 1.15 14.94 2.72
CA TYR A 138 2.08 14.53 1.66
C TYR A 138 2.95 13.32 2.07
N GLN A 139 3.16 13.12 3.37
CA GLN A 139 3.83 11.96 3.93
C GLN A 139 3.10 10.66 3.58
N ASP A 140 1.77 10.65 3.49
CA ASP A 140 0.98 9.44 3.13
C ASP A 140 1.23 9.07 1.67
N VAL A 141 1.24 10.06 0.77
CA VAL A 141 1.62 9.86 -0.64
C VAL A 141 3.04 9.27 -0.78
N LEU A 142 3.99 9.72 0.06
CA LEU A 142 5.36 9.18 0.05
C LEU A 142 5.42 7.73 0.55
N VAL A 143 4.63 7.39 1.57
CA VAL A 143 4.51 6.01 2.06
C VAL A 143 3.93 5.11 0.95
N ASP A 144 2.85 5.55 0.30
CA ASP A 144 2.20 4.80 -0.79
C ASP A 144 3.14 4.58 -1.99
N LEU A 145 3.87 5.63 -2.40
CA LEU A 145 4.91 5.54 -3.43
C LEU A 145 6.01 4.55 -3.05
N THR A 146 6.45 4.58 -1.79
CA THR A 146 7.47 3.65 -1.28
C THR A 146 6.99 2.21 -1.39
N GLY A 147 5.72 1.95 -1.07
CA GLY A 147 5.09 0.63 -1.23
C GLY A 147 5.11 0.16 -2.68
N GLY A 148 4.76 1.06 -3.60
CA GLY A 148 4.84 0.80 -5.05
C GLY A 148 6.27 0.48 -5.52
N MET A 149 7.26 1.26 -5.07
CA MET A 149 8.68 1.04 -5.41
C MET A 149 9.18 -0.31 -4.89
N LEU A 150 8.89 -0.65 -3.63
CA LEU A 150 9.28 -1.92 -3.02
C LEU A 150 8.68 -3.11 -3.77
N SER A 151 7.38 -3.06 -4.07
CA SER A 151 6.68 -4.10 -4.84
C SER A 151 7.32 -4.34 -6.20
N LEU A 152 7.61 -3.27 -6.95
CA LEU A 152 8.26 -3.39 -8.25
C LEU A 152 9.70 -3.91 -8.10
N ALA A 153 10.47 -3.43 -7.14
CA ALA A 153 11.84 -3.91 -6.89
C ALA A 153 11.85 -5.42 -6.62
N VAL A 154 10.95 -5.92 -5.77
CA VAL A 154 10.79 -7.35 -5.49
C VAL A 154 10.37 -8.12 -6.74
N CYS A 155 9.32 -7.67 -7.45
CA CYS A 155 8.84 -8.32 -8.67
C CYS A 155 9.92 -8.48 -9.75
N TYR A 156 10.68 -7.41 -10.02
CA TYR A 156 11.73 -7.41 -11.03
C TYR A 156 13.00 -8.13 -10.55
N GLY A 157 13.32 -8.03 -9.25
CA GLY A 157 14.41 -8.78 -8.61
C GLY A 157 14.20 -10.28 -8.75
N ILE A 158 13.05 -10.80 -8.31
CA ILE A 158 12.69 -12.22 -8.45
C ILE A 158 12.72 -12.65 -9.92
N SER A 159 12.15 -11.85 -10.82
CA SER A 159 12.16 -12.15 -12.26
C SER A 159 13.59 -12.26 -12.82
N ARG A 160 14.52 -11.42 -12.35
CA ARG A 160 15.93 -11.44 -12.77
C ARG A 160 16.64 -12.67 -12.21
N LEU A 161 16.42 -13.01 -10.94
CA LEU A 161 17.00 -14.20 -10.31
C LEU A 161 16.51 -15.47 -11.04
N TYR A 162 15.21 -15.61 -11.28
CA TYR A 162 14.64 -16.76 -11.97
C TYR A 162 15.24 -16.97 -13.37
N ARG A 163 15.38 -15.88 -14.15
CA ARG A 163 16.04 -15.95 -15.48
C ARG A 163 17.51 -16.31 -15.40
N ARG A 164 18.23 -15.91 -14.34
CA ARG A 164 19.63 -16.28 -14.15
C ARG A 164 19.77 -17.77 -13.86
N PHE A 165 18.92 -18.32 -13.00
CA PHE A 165 18.91 -19.76 -12.69
C PHE A 165 18.45 -20.62 -13.87
N SER A 166 17.46 -20.19 -14.64
CA SER A 166 16.96 -20.93 -15.80
C SER A 166 17.90 -20.92 -17.02
N ARG A 167 18.90 -20.05 -17.06
CA ARG A 167 19.92 -19.99 -18.13
C ARG A 167 21.19 -20.78 -17.80
N GLY A 168 21.34 -21.22 -16.54
CA GLY A 168 22.44 -22.08 -16.09
C GLY A 168 22.11 -23.57 -16.09
N ARG A 169 20.91 -23.94 -16.59
CA ARG A 169 20.50 -25.30 -16.97
C ARG A 169 20.34 -25.32 -18.47
#